data_AF-A0A7S1J5E4-F1
#
_entry.id   AF-A0A7S1J5E4-F1
#
_cell.length_a   1.000
_cell.length_b   1.000
_cell.length_c   1.000
_cell.angle_alpha   90.00
_cell.angle_beta   90.00
_cell.angle_gamma   90.00
#
_symmetry.space_group_name_H-M   'P 1'
#
loop_
_entity.id
_entity.type
_entity.pdbx_description
1 polymer ?
#
loop_
_entity_poly.entity_id
_entity_poly.type
_entity_poly.pdbx_seq_one_letter_code
_entity_poly.pdbx_strand_id
1 'polypeptide(L)'
;TLLEASPQPVATHYGWQCVRTFPLRSMEQVRAAAKALDPTADEGFVVVDKHWQRLKVKAPGYAALCHLQNSDGYFQDYRILQVIRRGEEGEFLAYFPDLNGMLAPLAERYAKLCTLHDEAAAD
;
A
#
# COMPACT_ATOMS: atom_id res chain seq x y z
N THR A 1 2.04 -36.32 3.24
CA THR A 1 2.42 -34.89 3.34
C THR A 1 2.49 -34.33 1.95
N LEU A 2 1.95 -33.13 1.70
CA LEU A 2 2.06 -32.51 0.37
C LEU A 2 3.51 -32.04 0.15
N LEU A 3 4.04 -32.24 -1.06
CA LEU A 3 5.36 -31.75 -1.47
C LEU A 3 5.17 -30.49 -2.31
N GLU A 4 5.88 -29.41 -1.98
CA GLU A 4 5.90 -28.22 -2.83
C GLU A 4 6.68 -28.53 -4.12
N ALA A 5 6.18 -28.01 -5.24
CA ALA A 5 6.74 -28.21 -6.57
C ALA A 5 6.69 -26.89 -7.35
N SER A 6 7.54 -26.79 -8.37
CA SER A 6 7.47 -25.66 -9.30
C SER A 6 6.08 -25.59 -9.96
N PRO A 7 5.48 -24.39 -10.07
CA PRO A 7 4.18 -24.24 -10.73
C PRO A 7 4.27 -24.37 -12.25
N GLN A 8 5.46 -24.17 -12.85
CA GLN A 8 5.64 -24.12 -14.30
C GLN A 8 5.23 -25.42 -15.02
N PRO A 9 5.62 -26.63 -14.58
CA PRO A 9 5.22 -27.87 -15.25
C PRO A 9 3.71 -28.08 -15.23
N VAL A 10 3.05 -27.72 -14.13
CA VAL A 10 1.58 -27.82 -13.99
C VAL A 10 0.90 -26.83 -14.93
N ALA A 11 1.37 -25.57 -14.93
CA ALA A 11 0.84 -24.55 -15.82
C ALA A 11 0.98 -24.96 -17.29
N THR A 12 2.14 -25.47 -17.70
CA THR A 12 2.36 -25.97 -19.07
C THR A 12 1.44 -27.15 -19.42
N HIS A 13 1.26 -28.10 -18.51
CA HIS A 13 0.39 -29.27 -18.74
C HIS A 13 -1.07 -28.89 -19.00
N TYR A 14 -1.59 -27.91 -18.25
CA TYR A 14 -2.98 -27.46 -18.36
C TYR A 14 -3.17 -26.25 -19.29
N GLY A 15 -2.11 -25.76 -19.93
CA GLY A 15 -2.16 -24.57 -20.79
C GLY A 15 -2.44 -23.26 -20.04
N TRP A 16 -2.12 -23.20 -18.74
CA TRP A 16 -2.26 -21.99 -17.93
C TRP A 16 -1.06 -21.06 -18.09
N GLN A 17 -1.31 -19.77 -17.93
CA GLN A 17 -0.24 -18.79 -17.82
C GLN A 17 0.37 -18.86 -16.41
N CYS A 18 1.66 -19.22 -16.34
CA CYS A 18 2.39 -19.20 -15.09
C CYS A 18 2.73 -17.75 -14.70
N VAL A 19 2.74 -17.47 -13.39
CA VAL A 19 3.14 -16.15 -12.85
C VAL A 19 4.58 -15.82 -13.25
N ARG A 20 4.84 -14.54 -13.53
CA ARG A 20 6.18 -14.05 -13.87
C ARG A 20 7.12 -14.18 -12.68
N THR A 21 8.36 -14.61 -12.95
CA THR A 21 9.44 -14.70 -11.96
C THR A 21 10.47 -13.59 -12.20
N PHE A 22 11.04 -13.05 -11.12
CA PHE A 22 12.05 -11.99 -11.16
C PHE A 22 13.35 -12.45 -10.46
N PRO A 23 14.53 -12.16 -11.02
CA PRO A 23 15.81 -12.61 -10.46
C PRO A 23 16.31 -11.70 -9.32
N LEU A 24 15.45 -11.39 -8.35
CA LEU A 24 15.79 -10.55 -7.18
C LEU A 24 16.47 -11.41 -6.11
N ARG A 25 17.58 -10.94 -5.55
CA ARG A 25 18.47 -11.74 -4.68
C ARG A 25 18.60 -11.20 -3.25
N SER A 26 17.97 -10.07 -2.93
CA SER A 26 17.97 -9.52 -1.58
C SER A 26 16.65 -8.84 -1.24
N MET A 27 16.33 -8.76 0.04
CA MET A 27 15.15 -8.03 0.51
C MET A 27 15.20 -6.54 0.16
N GLU A 28 16.38 -5.96 0.05
CA GLU A 28 16.55 -4.58 -0.40
C GLU A 28 16.10 -4.40 -1.85
N GLN A 29 16.52 -5.31 -2.75
CA GLN A 29 16.07 -5.31 -4.14
C GLN A 29 14.56 -5.54 -4.25
N VAL A 30 14.00 -6.44 -3.46
CA VAL A 30 12.54 -6.68 -3.43
C VAL A 30 11.79 -5.44 -2.96
N ARG A 31 12.27 -4.74 -1.93
CA ARG A 31 11.65 -3.50 -1.45
C ARG A 31 11.74 -2.38 -2.48
N ALA A 32 12.89 -2.22 -3.13
CA ALA A 32 13.07 -1.23 -4.19
C ALA A 32 12.14 -1.51 -5.37
N ALA A 33 12.05 -2.77 -5.81
CA ALA A 33 11.12 -3.19 -6.85
C ALA A 33 9.66 -2.97 -6.44
N ALA A 34 9.29 -3.29 -5.20
CA ALA A 34 7.91 -3.13 -4.71
C ALA A 34 7.48 -1.67 -4.65
N LYS A 35 8.39 -0.75 -4.37
CA LYS A 35 8.12 0.70 -4.42
C LYS A 35 7.91 1.23 -5.83
N ALA A 36 8.48 0.56 -6.84
CA ALA A 36 8.39 0.95 -8.25
C ALA A 36 7.19 0.33 -8.98
N LEU A 37 6.40 -0.50 -8.30
CA LEU A 37 5.18 -1.10 -8.88
C LEU A 37 4.07 -0.06 -9.05
N ASP A 38 3.25 -0.26 -10.08
CA ASP A 38 2.00 0.49 -10.22
C ASP A 38 1.03 0.04 -9.11
N PRO A 39 0.68 0.92 -8.15
CA PRO A 39 -0.14 0.54 -7.02
C PRO A 39 -1.58 0.13 -7.40
N THR A 40 -2.06 0.52 -8.58
CA THR A 40 -3.42 0.20 -9.07
C THR A 40 -3.50 -1.14 -9.80
N ALA A 41 -2.37 -1.62 -10.34
CA ALA A 41 -2.30 -2.85 -11.12
C ALA A 41 -1.61 -4.00 -10.35
N ASP A 42 -0.62 -3.68 -9.51
CA ASP A 42 0.26 -4.65 -8.88
C ASP A 42 0.20 -4.58 -7.34
N GLU A 43 -0.11 -5.71 -6.70
CA GLU A 43 -0.11 -5.81 -5.23
C GLU A 43 1.30 -5.83 -4.63
N GLY A 44 2.24 -6.51 -5.30
CA GLY A 44 3.55 -6.79 -4.74
C GLY A 44 4.17 -8.10 -5.23
N PHE A 45 5.04 -8.67 -4.41
CA PHE A 45 5.80 -9.88 -4.71
C PHE A 45 5.55 -10.99 -3.68
N VAL A 46 5.68 -12.23 -4.14
CA VAL A 46 5.85 -13.40 -3.27
C VAL A 46 7.31 -13.82 -3.35
N VAL A 47 8.01 -13.77 -2.22
CA VAL A 47 9.38 -14.23 -2.08
C VAL A 47 9.36 -15.64 -1.50
N VAL A 48 10.19 -16.52 -2.06
CA VAL A 48 10.36 -17.90 -1.61
C VAL A 48 11.81 -18.11 -1.23
N ASP A 49 12.07 -18.65 -0.05
CA ASP A 49 13.42 -19.01 0.38
C ASP A 49 13.80 -20.45 -0.05
N LYS A 50 15.02 -20.89 0.29
CA LYS A 50 15.50 -22.23 -0.04
C LYS A 50 14.73 -23.37 0.64
N HIS A 51 13.98 -23.07 1.70
CA HIS A 51 13.14 -24.02 2.43
C HIS A 51 11.67 -23.93 2.02
N TRP A 52 11.36 -23.26 0.90
CA TRP A 52 10.00 -23.00 0.42
C TRP A 52 9.12 -22.17 1.38
N GLN A 53 9.73 -21.48 2.33
CA GLN A 53 9.04 -20.50 3.16
C GLN A 53 8.74 -19.26 2.34
N ARG A 54 7.49 -18.80 2.44
CA ARG A 54 6.95 -17.72 1.61
C ARG A 54 6.74 -16.45 2.43
N LEU A 55 7.19 -15.33 1.89
CA LEU A 55 6.93 -14.00 2.43
C LEU A 55 6.30 -13.14 1.34
N LYS A 56 5.15 -12.54 1.64
CA LYS A 56 4.50 -11.59 0.74
C LYS A 56 5.01 -10.18 1.05
N VAL A 57 5.53 -9.50 0.05
CA VAL A 57 5.94 -8.09 0.14
C VAL A 57 4.96 -7.27 -0.67
N LYS A 58 4.12 -6.48 -0.02
CA LYS A 58 3.18 -5.59 -0.71
C LYS A 58 3.83 -4.26 -1.06
N ALA A 59 3.47 -3.70 -2.21
CA ALA A 59 3.80 -2.34 -2.57
C ALA A 59 3.14 -1.36 -1.59
N PRO A 60 3.86 -0.35 -1.08
CA PRO A 60 3.29 0.64 -0.15
C PRO A 60 2.04 1.33 -0.72
N GLY A 61 2.07 1.73 -2.00
CA GLY A 61 0.93 2.38 -2.65
C GLY A 61 -0.30 1.46 -2.79
N TYR A 62 -0.10 0.17 -3.07
CA TYR A 62 -1.21 -0.80 -3.09
C TYR A 62 -1.83 -0.98 -1.71
N ALA A 63 -0.99 -1.08 -0.67
CA ALA A 63 -1.48 -1.17 0.71
C ALA A 63 -2.29 0.09 1.10
N ALA A 64 -1.83 1.28 0.70
CA ALA A 64 -2.56 2.53 0.89
C ALA A 64 -3.93 2.51 0.17
N LEU A 65 -3.99 2.06 -1.09
CA LEU A 65 -5.25 1.92 -1.84
C LEU A 65 -6.23 0.94 -1.19
N CYS A 66 -5.74 -0.21 -0.74
CA CYS A 66 -6.55 -1.18 0.00
C CYS A 66 -7.13 -0.59 1.30
N HIS A 67 -6.41 0.34 1.94
CA HIS A 67 -6.94 1.10 3.06
C HIS A 67 -7.95 2.18 2.65
N LEU A 68 -8.02 2.60 1.38
CA LEU A 68 -9.02 3.57 0.93
C LEU A 68 -10.30 2.90 0.39
N GLN A 69 -10.17 1.76 -0.30
CA GLN A 69 -11.29 1.09 -0.99
C GLN A 69 -12.17 0.23 -0.08
N ASN A 70 -11.65 -0.29 1.03
CA ASN A 70 -12.40 -1.20 1.91
C ASN A 70 -13.31 -0.48 2.92
N SER A 71 -14.08 0.51 2.50
CA SER A 71 -15.09 1.10 3.38
C SER A 71 -16.29 1.69 2.67
N ASP A 72 -17.47 1.22 3.09
CA ASP A 72 -18.72 1.96 3.04
C ASP A 72 -18.46 3.41 3.50
N GLY A 73 -18.86 4.40 2.69
CA GLY A 73 -18.31 5.77 2.60
C GLY A 73 -18.14 6.63 3.88
N TYR A 74 -18.47 6.13 5.06
CA TYR A 74 -18.28 6.80 6.36
C TYR A 74 -16.83 6.80 6.88
N PHE A 75 -15.93 5.95 6.36
CA PHE A 75 -14.54 5.85 6.84
C PHE A 75 -13.51 6.66 6.05
N GLN A 76 -13.91 7.39 5.00
CA GLN A 76 -12.97 8.13 4.15
C GLN A 76 -12.35 9.33 4.88
N ASP A 77 -13.17 10.17 5.52
CA ASP A 77 -12.69 11.34 6.27
C ASP A 77 -11.76 10.95 7.42
N TYR A 78 -12.08 9.92 8.20
CA TYR A 78 -11.24 9.49 9.32
C TYR A 78 -9.85 9.03 8.85
N ARG A 79 -9.77 8.28 7.73
CA ARG A 79 -8.49 7.77 7.22
C ARG A 79 -7.65 8.88 6.60
N ILE A 80 -8.26 9.81 5.87
CA ILE A 80 -7.58 11.00 5.35
C ILE A 80 -7.09 11.87 6.51
N LEU A 81 -7.87 12.00 7.58
CA LEU A 81 -7.43 12.68 8.79
C LEU A 81 -6.21 12.01 9.44
N GLN A 82 -6.09 10.68 9.39
CA GLN A 82 -4.89 9.99 9.89
C GLN A 82 -3.65 10.30 9.05
N VAL A 83 -3.79 10.42 7.72
CA VAL A 83 -2.71 10.86 6.83
C VAL A 83 -2.25 12.27 7.21
N ILE A 84 -3.20 13.19 7.41
CA ILE A 84 -2.93 14.57 7.82
C ILE A 84 -2.24 14.61 9.20
N ARG A 85 -2.76 13.88 10.18
CA ARG A 85 -2.18 13.81 11.53
C ARG A 85 -0.74 13.30 11.56
N ARG A 86 -0.34 12.49 10.57
CA ARG A 86 1.00 11.92 10.46
C ARG A 86 1.94 12.79 9.62
N GLY A 87 1.45 13.85 8.98
CA GLY A 87 2.24 14.66 8.06
C GLY A 87 2.65 13.91 6.79
N GLU A 88 1.85 12.91 6.37
CA GLU A 88 2.12 12.06 5.21
C GLU A 88 1.43 12.59 3.94
N GLU A 89 0.90 13.82 3.94
CA GLU A 89 0.05 14.33 2.85
C GLU A 89 0.82 14.44 1.54
N GLY A 90 2.10 14.83 1.59
CA GLY A 90 2.93 14.97 0.40
C GLY A 90 3.16 13.65 -0.34
N GLU A 91 3.44 12.57 0.40
CA GLU A 91 3.58 11.23 -0.18
C GLU A 91 2.23 10.70 -0.67
N PHE A 92 1.17 10.92 0.11
CA PHE A 92 -0.18 10.54 -0.27
C PHE A 92 -0.64 11.20 -1.57
N LEU A 93 -0.42 12.52 -1.73
CA LEU A 93 -0.78 13.26 -2.93
C LEU A 93 0.13 12.95 -4.13
N ALA A 94 1.37 12.53 -3.90
CA ALA A 94 2.24 12.04 -4.96
C ALA A 94 1.67 10.77 -5.61
N TYR A 95 0.99 9.92 -4.82
CA TYR A 95 0.31 8.72 -5.32
C TYR A 95 -1.14 9.00 -5.78
N PHE A 96 -1.86 9.92 -5.13
CA PHE A 96 -3.29 10.20 -5.37
C PHE A 96 -3.57 11.71 -5.56
N PRO A 97 -3.07 12.34 -6.64
CA PRO A 97 -3.23 13.78 -6.85
C PRO A 97 -4.72 14.20 -6.95
N ASP A 98 -5.58 13.32 -7.49
CA ASP A 98 -7.02 13.58 -7.65
C ASP A 98 -7.76 13.71 -6.32
N LEU A 99 -7.22 13.17 -5.23
CA LEU A 99 -7.83 13.24 -3.90
C LEU A 99 -7.53 14.54 -3.16
N ASN A 100 -6.75 15.45 -3.77
CA ASN A 100 -6.45 16.77 -3.19
C ASN A 100 -7.72 17.55 -2.85
N GLY A 101 -8.77 17.43 -3.67
CA GLY A 101 -10.06 18.08 -3.43
C GLY A 101 -10.75 17.65 -2.14
N MET A 102 -10.48 16.43 -1.64
CA MET A 102 -10.99 15.95 -0.35
C MET A 102 -10.00 16.20 0.79
N LEU A 103 -8.69 16.10 0.51
CA LEU A 103 -7.64 16.25 1.51
C LEU A 103 -7.51 17.70 1.98
N ALA A 104 -7.49 18.67 1.06
CA ALA A 104 -7.25 20.07 1.40
C ALA A 104 -8.31 20.67 2.37
N PRO A 105 -9.63 20.48 2.16
CA PRO A 105 -10.63 20.96 3.11
C PRO A 105 -10.51 20.31 4.49
N LEU A 106 -10.11 19.04 4.56
CA LEU A 106 -9.98 18.33 5.83
C LEU A 106 -8.72 18.76 6.58
N ALA A 107 -7.62 19.02 5.87
CA ALA A 107 -6.40 19.57 6.44
C ALA A 107 -6.65 20.96 7.05
N GLU A 108 -7.41 21.81 6.37
CA GLU A 108 -7.79 23.13 6.89
C GLU A 108 -8.63 23.01 8.18
N ARG A 109 -9.61 22.09 8.20
CA ARG A 109 -10.43 21.83 9.40
C ARG A 109 -9.60 21.31 10.56
N TYR A 110 -8.64 20.42 10.29
CA TYR A 110 -7.74 19.87 11.32
C TYR A 110 -6.82 20.95 11.90
N ALA A 111 -6.22 21.80 11.05
CA ALA A 111 -5.37 22.91 11.50
C ALA A 111 -6.13 23.87 12.43
N LYS A 112 -7.37 24.24 12.07
CA LYS A 112 -8.24 25.08 12.92
C LYS A 112 -8.50 24.44 14.29
N LEU A 113 -8.74 23.13 14.32
CA LEU A 113 -8.95 22.37 15.56
C LEU A 113 -7.71 22.38 16.45
N CYS A 114 -6.52 22.23 15.88
CA CYS A 114 -5.27 22.33 16.63
C CYS A 114 -5.09 23.73 17.25
N THR A 115 -5.31 24.79 16.47
CA THR A 115 -5.22 26.16 16.98
C THR A 115 -6.18 26.40 18.16
N LEU A 116 -7.44 25.98 18.03
CA LEU A 116 -8.43 26.08 19.11
C LEU A 116 -8.02 25.27 20.36
N HIS A 117 -7.43 24.10 20.17
CA HIS A 117 -6.96 23.27 21.29
C HIS A 117 -5.78 23.94 22.01
N ASP A 118 -4.84 24.50 21.26
CA ASP A 118 -3.68 25.20 21.82
C ASP A 118 -4.09 26.46 22.58
N GLU A 119 -5.06 27.23 22.06
CA GLU A 119 -5.65 28.38 22.75
C GLU A 119 -6.35 27.96 24.06
N ALA A 120 -7.15 26.90 24.02
CA ALA A 120 -7.85 26.38 25.20
C ALA A 120 -6.91 25.72 26.24
N ALA A 121 -5.70 25.33 25.85
CA ALA A 121 -4.69 24.77 26.75
C ALA A 121 -3.78 25.86 27.37
N ALA A 122 -3.86 27.10 26.88
CA ALA A 122 -3.10 28.24 27.36
C ALA A 122 -3.84 29.06 28.45
N ASP A 123 -5.15 28.84 28.61
CA ASP A 123 -6.01 29.35 29.69
C ASP A 123 -6.04 28.40 30.91
#